data_AF-A0A7C3T364-F1
#
_entry.id   AF-A0A7C3T364-F1
#
_cell.length_a   1.000
_cell.length_b   1.000
_cell.length_c   1.000
_cell.angle_alpha   90.00
_cell.angle_beta   90.00
_cell.angle_gamma   90.00
#
_symmetry.space_group_name_H-M   'P 1'
#
loop_
_entity.id
_entity.type
_entity.pdbx_description
1 polymer ?
#
loop_
_entity_poly.entity_id
_entity_poly.type
_entity_poly.pdbx_seq_one_letter_code
_entity_poly.pdbx_strand_id
1 'polypeptide(L)' 'MPDNHAKDEASAPGEVVAPLSEDELRLMDAYWRAANYLSVGQIYLMDNPLLREPLRPEHIKPR' A
#
# COMPACT_ATOMS: atom_id res chain seq x y z
N MET A 1 48.39 4.86 1.00
CA MET A 1 47.01 5.11 1.47
C MET A 1 46.12 4.11 0.75
N PRO A 2 45.50 3.14 1.44
CA PRO A 2 44.63 2.16 0.80
C PRO A 2 43.22 2.71 0.51
N ASP A 3 42.60 2.04 -0.45
CA ASP A 3 41.36 2.31 -1.18
C ASP A 3 40.08 2.39 -0.31
N ASN A 4 39.11 3.19 -0.76
CA ASN A 4 37.73 3.11 -0.29
C ASN A 4 36.76 3.07 -1.48
N HIS A 5 36.93 2.05 -2.32
CA HIS A 5 35.90 1.54 -3.22
C HIS A 5 35.42 0.18 -2.69
N ALA A 6 34.48 0.18 -1.76
CA ALA A 6 33.65 -1.01 -1.45
C ALA A 6 32.50 -0.61 -0.51
N LYS A 7 31.41 -0.09 -1.08
CA LYS A 7 30.08 -0.24 -0.48
C LYS A 7 29.15 -0.94 -1.47
N ASP A 8 29.64 -2.03 -2.01
CA ASP A 8 28.80 -3.09 -2.54
C ASP A 8 28.82 -4.20 -1.48
N GLU A 9 28.17 -3.95 -0.35
CA GLU A 9 27.78 -5.06 0.53
C GLU A 9 26.63 -5.77 -0.18
N ALA A 10 27.02 -6.65 -1.10
CA ALA A 10 26.15 -7.62 -1.71
C ALA A 10 25.39 -8.36 -0.60
N SER A 11 24.06 -8.24 -0.62
CA SER A 11 23.16 -9.10 0.15
C SER A 11 23.63 -10.54 -0.03
N ALA A 12 24.07 -11.17 1.05
CA ALA A 12 24.63 -12.52 1.00
C ALA A 12 23.59 -13.49 0.39
N PRO A 13 23.99 -14.36 -0.56
CA PRO A 13 23.08 -15.32 -1.14
C PRO A 13 22.73 -16.38 -0.09
N GLY A 14 21.54 -16.29 0.49
CA GLY A 14 21.02 -17.28 1.42
C GLY A 14 20.41 -16.76 2.71
N GLU A 15 20.16 -15.47 2.85
CA GLU A 15 19.32 -15.00 3.96
C GLU A 15 17.88 -15.50 3.74
N VAL A 16 17.56 -16.60 4.41
CA VAL A 16 16.20 -17.13 4.51
C VAL A 16 15.40 -16.10 5.29
N VAL A 17 14.76 -15.18 4.57
CA VAL A 17 13.82 -14.23 5.13
C VAL A 17 12.75 -15.05 5.83
N ALA A 18 12.68 -14.92 7.16
CA ALA A 18 11.64 -15.58 7.93
C ALA A 18 10.27 -15.18 7.37
N PRO A 19 9.34 -16.14 7.23
CA PRO A 19 8.00 -15.82 6.76
C PRO A 19 7.38 -14.76 7.68
N LEU A 20 6.61 -13.85 7.08
CA LEU A 20 5.88 -12.83 7.82
C LEU A 20 5.02 -13.49 8.89
N SER A 21 5.00 -12.87 10.07
CA SER A 21 4.05 -13.22 11.11
C SER A 21 2.61 -13.02 10.62
N GLU A 22 1.67 -13.70 11.26
CA GLU A 22 0.24 -13.52 10.94
C GLU A 22 -0.20 -12.07 11.13
N ASP A 23 0.37 -11.36 12.09
CA ASP A 23 0.07 -9.96 12.38
C ASP A 23 0.52 -9.04 11.24
N GLU A 24 1.73 -9.26 10.71
CA GLU A 24 2.25 -8.54 9.55
C GLU A 24 1.42 -8.80 8.29
N LEU A 25 1.01 -10.05 8.07
CA LEU A 25 0.13 -10.41 6.96
C LEU A 25 -1.23 -9.70 7.08
N ARG A 26 -1.82 -9.65 8.29
CA ARG A 26 -3.09 -8.95 8.52
C ARG A 26 -2.96 -7.44 8.30
N LEU A 27 -1.86 -6.83 8.72
CA LEU A 27 -1.60 -5.41 8.50
C LEU A 27 -1.42 -5.08 7.02
N MET A 28 -0.69 -5.92 6.28
CA MET A 28 -0.46 -5.74 4.86
C MET A 28 -1.76 -5.89 4.05
N ASP A 29 -2.60 -6.87 4.39
CA ASP A 29 -3.94 -7.01 3.80
C ASP A 29 -4.83 -5.78 4.09
N ALA A 30 -4.86 -5.32 5.34
CA ALA A 30 -5.65 -4.15 5.72
C ALA A 30 -5.18 -2.89 4.97
N TYR A 31 -3.86 -2.70 4.86
CA TYR A 31 -3.27 -1.61 4.09
C TYR A 31 -3.65 -1.71 2.61
N TRP A 32 -3.54 -2.90 2.02
CA TRP A 32 -3.88 -3.12 0.62
C TRP A 32 -5.36 -2.80 0.34
N ARG A 33 -6.28 -3.25 1.19
CA ARG A 33 -7.71 -2.92 1.08
C ARG A 33 -7.98 -1.42 1.22
N ALA A 34 -7.32 -0.75 2.17
CA ALA A 34 -7.47 0.69 2.35
C ALA A 34 -6.97 1.47 1.12
N ALA A 35 -5.79 1.12 0.60
CA ALA A 35 -5.21 1.76 -0.58
C ALA A 35 -6.09 1.59 -1.83
N ASN A 36 -6.62 0.38 -2.05
CA ASN A 36 -7.52 0.10 -3.18
C ASN A 36 -8.82 0.88 -3.07
N TYR A 37 -9.41 0.94 -1.88
CA TYR A 37 -10.63 1.70 -1.63
C TYR A 37 -10.43 3.19 -1.91
N LEU A 38 -9.36 3.78 -1.39
CA LEU A 38 -9.02 5.18 -1.63
C LEU A 38 -8.75 5.47 -3.12
N SER A 39 -8.05 4.58 -3.82
CA SER A 39 -7.76 4.74 -5.24
C SER A 39 -9.05 4.80 -6.08
N VAL A 40 -10.00 3.88 -5.83
CA VAL A 40 -11.31 3.90 -6.49
C VAL A 40 -12.08 5.17 -6.11
N GLY A 41 -12.10 5.54 -4.83
CA GLY A 41 -12.74 6.75 -4.34
C GLY A 41 -12.21 8.02 -5.04
N GLN A 42 -10.90 8.17 -5.17
CA GLN A 42 -10.28 9.32 -5.83
C GLN A 42 -10.61 9.41 -7.33
N ILE A 43 -10.77 8.28 -8.01
CA ILE A 43 -11.09 8.23 -9.45
C ILE A 43 -12.55 8.59 -9.71
N TYR A 44 -13.48 8.09 -8.89
CA TYR A 44 -14.92 8.14 -9.19
C TYR A 44 -15.71 9.10 -8.32
N LEU A 45 -15.34 9.31 -7.06
CA LEU A 45 -16.12 10.10 -6.13
C LEU A 45 -15.64 11.55 -6.08
N MET A 46 -16.58 12.49 -5.98
CA MET A 46 -16.32 13.89 -5.67
C MET A 46 -16.75 14.27 -4.24
N ASP A 47 -17.59 13.46 -3.60
CA ASP A 47 -18.01 13.62 -2.21
C ASP A 47 -18.32 12.25 -1.57
N ASN A 48 -18.57 12.21 -0.27
CA ASN A 48 -18.87 11.01 0.52
C ASN A 48 -17.83 9.86 0.37
N PRO A 49 -16.51 10.14 0.47
CA PRO A 49 -15.46 9.16 0.17
C PRO A 49 -15.38 7.99 1.17
N LEU A 50 -16.03 8.11 2.33
CA LEU A 50 -16.09 7.05 3.35
C LEU A 50 -17.49 6.45 3.50
N LEU A 51 -18.43 6.78 2.60
CA LEU A 51 -19.81 6.28 2.61
C LEU A 51 -20.50 6.42 3.97
N ARG A 52 -20.38 7.61 4.60
CA ARG A 52 -21.04 7.91 5.88
C ARG A 52 -22.57 7.99 5.73
N GLU A 53 -23.02 8.26 4.51
CA GLU A 53 -24.40 8.13 4.05
C GLU A 53 -24.46 7.17 2.84
N PRO A 54 -25.64 6.60 2.52
CA PRO A 54 -25.78 5.74 1.33
C PRO A 54 -25.28 6.43 0.07
N LEU A 55 -24.58 5.69 -0.79
CA LEU A 55 -24.02 6.22 -2.04
C LEU A 55 -25.15 6.67 -2.97
N ARG A 56 -25.06 7.91 -3.45
CA ARG A 56 -25.99 8.48 -4.43
C ARG A 56 -25.26 8.96 -5.69
N PRO A 57 -25.95 9.10 -6.84
CA PRO A 57 -25.33 9.57 -8.07
C PRO A 57 -24.62 10.92 -7.94
N GLU A 58 -25.10 11.81 -7.05
CA GLU A 58 -24.50 13.14 -6.84
C GLU A 58 -23.10 13.08 -6.21
N HIS A 59 -22.73 11.95 -5.59
CA HIS A 59 -21.40 11.74 -5.03
C HIS A 59 -20.36 11.35 -6.09
N ILE A 60 -20.79 10.99 -7.30
CA ILE A 60 -19.93 10.51 -8.40
C ILE A 60 -19.58 11.68 -9.32
N LYS A 61 -18.31 11.77 -9.74
CA LYS A 61 -17.84 12.78 -10.69
C LYS A 61 -18.63 12.70 -12.01
N PRO A 62 -19.23 13.81 -12.48
CA PRO A 62 -19.85 13.84 -13.80
C PRO A 62 -18.79 13.62 -14.88
N ARG A 63 -19.11 12.80 -15.87
CA ARG A 63 -18.25 12.46 -17.01
C ARG A 63 -18.79 13.09 -18.29
#